data_AF-A0A3N1B078-F1
#
_entry.id   AF-A0A3N1B078-F1
#
_cell.length_a   1.000
_cell.length_b   1.000
_cell.length_c   1.000
_cell.angle_alpha   90.00
_cell.angle_beta   90.00
_cell.angle_gamma   90.00
#
_symmetry.space_group_name_H-M   'P 1'
#
loop_
_entity.id
_entity.type
_entity.pdbx_description
1 polymer ?
#
loop_
_entity_poly.entity_id
_entity_poly.type
_entity_poly.pdbx_seq_one_letter_code
_entity_poly.pdbx_strand_id
1 'polypeptide(L)'
;MEQLRTYFDRALDNEPAPPVPPDDLARAAMAGGSRLRRRRRLTIGGTAVAVTVLAAVAAGLAAPVRDAPAPVPAQVAMPSAAPGCELVRPTTADMATDAAVYLSVDVTAEQRRAVDAALRSDPQVGSVVFESRQDAYQRFMRRYRDDPAVLLDHPDLMEKVTPDQLPESFRITLPDPSAYQQVSGGLQAMPGVETVTGWFCLYGTDKQVDE
;
A
#
# COMPACT_ATOMS: atom_id res chain seq x y z
N MET A 1 13.48 27.62 21.40
CA MET A 1 12.31 28.10 20.63
C MET A 1 12.72 29.05 19.49
N GLU A 2 13.66 29.98 19.70
CA GLU A 2 14.11 30.92 18.65
C GLU A 2 14.84 30.25 17.47
N GLN A 3 15.77 29.33 17.73
CA GLN A 3 16.50 28.64 16.65
C GLN A 3 15.57 27.83 15.73
N LEU A 4 14.57 27.16 16.29
CA LEU A 4 13.60 26.38 15.51
C LEU A 4 12.82 27.25 14.53
N ARG A 5 12.44 28.47 14.94
CA ARG A 5 11.78 29.43 14.04
C ARG A 5 12.71 29.86 12.91
N THR A 6 13.97 30.19 13.22
CA THR A 6 14.95 30.55 12.20
C THR A 6 15.25 29.42 11.20
N TYR A 7 15.25 28.17 11.65
CA TYR A 7 15.39 27.02 10.75
C TYR A 7 14.13 26.80 9.90
N PHE A 8 12.94 27.03 10.45
CA PHE A 8 11.68 26.95 9.71
C PHE A 8 11.57 28.06 8.66
N ASP A 9 11.89 29.31 9.02
CA ASP A 9 11.83 30.45 8.11
C ASP A 9 12.81 30.26 6.94
N ARG A 10 14.03 29.79 7.22
CA ARG A 10 15.02 29.47 6.17
C ARG A 10 14.59 28.30 5.27
N ALA A 11 13.77 27.37 5.76
CA ALA A 11 13.24 26.28 4.95
C ALA A 11 12.12 26.75 4.00
N LEU A 12 11.26 27.65 4.46
CA LEU A 12 10.18 28.25 3.67
C LEU A 12 10.70 29.20 2.58
N ASP A 13 11.77 29.94 2.86
CA ASP A 13 12.38 30.87 1.90
C ASP A 13 13.04 30.18 0.69
N ASN A 14 13.30 28.86 0.77
CA ASN A 14 13.91 28.08 -0.30
C ASN A 14 12.90 27.27 -1.13
N GLU A 15 11.59 27.38 -0.86
CA GLU A 15 10.57 26.77 -1.71
C GLU A 15 10.37 27.63 -2.98
N PRO A 16 10.59 27.08 -4.19
CA PRO A 16 10.30 27.80 -5.41
C PRO A 16 8.80 28.09 -5.47
N ALA A 17 8.44 29.35 -5.69
CA ALA A 17 7.04 29.76 -5.80
C ALA A 17 6.31 28.87 -6.83
N PRO A 18 5.11 28.35 -6.51
CA PRO A 18 4.39 27.46 -7.41
C PRO A 18 4.17 28.18 -8.74
N PRO A 19 4.36 27.49 -9.89
CA PRO A 19 4.38 28.11 -11.21
C PRO A 19 3.01 28.64 -11.69
N VAL A 20 1.96 28.62 -10.86
CA VAL A 20 0.60 29.03 -11.22
C VAL A 20 -0.05 29.77 -10.04
N PRO A 21 -0.68 30.94 -10.25
CA PRO A 21 -1.41 31.63 -9.20
C PRO A 21 -2.59 30.76 -8.68
N PRO A 22 -2.89 30.79 -7.37
CA PRO A 22 -3.82 29.88 -6.71
C PRO A 22 -5.25 29.90 -7.29
N ASP A 23 -5.64 31.02 -7.91
CA ASP A 23 -6.98 31.24 -8.46
C ASP A 23 -7.27 30.41 -9.73
N ASP A 24 -6.23 29.90 -10.40
CA ASP A 24 -6.36 29.14 -11.64
C ASP A 24 -6.54 27.63 -11.45
N LEU A 25 -6.16 27.07 -10.29
CA LEU A 25 -6.31 25.64 -10.01
C LEU A 25 -7.79 25.22 -9.91
N ALA A 26 -8.60 26.02 -9.23
CA ALA A 26 -10.05 25.79 -9.13
C ALA A 26 -10.74 25.92 -10.50
N ARG A 27 -10.27 26.86 -11.34
CA ARG A 27 -10.80 27.09 -12.69
C ARG A 27 -10.44 25.94 -13.64
N ALA A 28 -9.20 25.44 -13.58
CA ALA A 28 -8.74 24.31 -14.38
C ALA A 28 -9.52 23.01 -14.05
N ALA A 29 -9.81 22.77 -12.77
CA ALA A 29 -10.61 21.62 -12.34
C ALA A 29 -12.05 21.66 -12.88
N MET A 30 -12.66 22.85 -12.95
CA MET A 30 -14.05 23.03 -13.42
C MET A 30 -14.21 22.87 -14.94
N ALA A 31 -13.17 23.15 -15.74
CA ALA A 31 -13.21 23.03 -17.19
C ALA A 31 -13.27 21.57 -17.69
N GLY A 32 -12.71 20.62 -16.92
CA GLY A 32 -12.65 19.20 -17.28
C GLY A 32 -13.98 18.44 -17.10
N GLY A 33 -14.83 18.85 -16.15
CA GLY A 33 -16.02 18.10 -15.77
C GLY A 33 -17.23 18.19 -16.74
N SER A 34 -17.24 19.16 -17.65
CA SER A 34 -18.43 19.45 -18.48
C SER A 34 -18.59 18.57 -19.73
N ARG A 35 -17.59 17.74 -20.08
CA ARG A 35 -17.57 17.01 -21.37
C ARG A 35 -18.28 15.65 -21.37
N LEU A 36 -18.71 15.14 -20.22
CA LEU A 36 -19.28 13.79 -20.10
C LEU A 36 -20.81 13.69 -20.26
N ARG A 37 -21.54 14.81 -20.42
CA ARG A 37 -23.01 14.80 -20.41
C ARG A 37 -23.70 14.95 -21.78
N ARG A 38 -23.02 14.67 -22.89
CA ARG A 38 -23.54 14.97 -24.26
C ARG A 38 -23.81 13.76 -25.17
N ARG A 39 -23.96 12.54 -24.66
CA ARG A 39 -24.35 11.39 -25.48
C ARG A 39 -25.36 10.46 -24.81
N ARG A 40 -26.60 10.91 -24.68
CA ARG A 40 -27.79 10.04 -24.64
C ARG A 40 -29.06 10.85 -24.90
N ARG A 41 -29.32 11.16 -26.18
CA ARG A 41 -30.65 11.51 -26.70
C ARG A 41 -30.75 11.03 -28.15
N LEU A 42 -31.39 9.89 -28.36
CA LEU A 42 -31.96 9.50 -29.64
C LEU A 42 -33.44 9.14 -29.41
N THR A 43 -34.28 9.98 -30.00
CA THR A 43 -35.65 9.81 -30.53
C THR A 43 -36.72 9.05 -29.73
N ILE A 44 -37.75 9.79 -29.29
CA ILE A 44 -39.14 9.32 -29.27
C ILE A 44 -39.99 10.40 -29.93
N GLY A 45 -40.54 10.08 -31.11
CA GLY A 45 -41.74 10.71 -31.63
C GLY A 45 -42.96 9.90 -31.17
N GLY A 46 -44.10 10.56 -31.00
CA GLY A 46 -45.40 9.87 -30.84
C GLY A 46 -46.21 10.34 -29.63
N THR A 47 -47.39 10.85 -29.93
CA THR A 47 -48.43 11.50 -29.11
C THR A 47 -49.06 10.68 -27.97
N ALA A 48 -49.30 11.40 -26.86
CA ALA A 48 -50.47 11.43 -25.96
C ALA A 48 -51.23 10.14 -25.58
N VAL A 49 -51.40 9.88 -24.27
CA VAL A 49 -52.70 9.84 -23.54
C VAL A 49 -52.40 9.82 -22.03
N ALA A 50 -53.15 10.62 -21.27
CA ALA A 50 -53.07 10.78 -19.83
C ALA A 50 -53.62 9.57 -19.07
N VAL A 51 -52.91 9.11 -18.02
CA VAL A 51 -53.47 8.31 -16.92
C VAL A 51 -52.81 8.78 -15.62
N THR A 52 -53.61 9.40 -14.76
CA THR A 52 -53.26 9.78 -13.39
C THR A 52 -53.20 8.53 -12.51
N VAL A 53 -52.05 8.23 -11.91
CA VAL A 53 -51.95 7.28 -10.78
C VAL A 53 -51.22 7.95 -9.63
N LEU A 54 -52.00 8.14 -8.57
CA LEU A 54 -51.72 8.44 -7.17
C LEU A 54 -50.25 8.60 -6.74
N ALA A 55 -49.98 9.77 -6.16
CA ALA A 55 -48.82 10.07 -5.36
C ALA A 55 -48.68 9.14 -4.15
N ALA A 56 -47.58 8.40 -4.08
CA ALA A 56 -47.04 7.88 -2.83
C ALA A 56 -45.73 8.63 -2.56
N VAL A 57 -45.82 9.73 -1.79
CA VAL A 57 -44.64 10.41 -1.24
C VAL A 57 -44.11 9.54 -0.12
N ALA A 58 -43.19 8.63 -0.45
CA ALA A 58 -42.36 7.99 0.56
C ALA A 58 -41.36 9.05 1.05
N ALA A 59 -41.68 9.69 2.17
CA ALA A 59 -40.72 10.47 2.94
C ALA A 59 -39.63 9.52 3.44
N GLY A 60 -38.60 9.32 2.61
CA GLY A 60 -37.37 8.67 3.01
C GLY A 60 -36.68 9.56 4.03
N LEU A 61 -36.80 9.21 5.31
CA LEU A 61 -35.93 9.72 6.36
C LEU A 61 -34.51 9.31 5.97
N ALA A 62 -33.73 10.27 5.46
CA ALA A 62 -32.30 10.12 5.27
C ALA A 62 -31.68 9.99 6.66
N ALA A 63 -31.46 8.75 7.11
CA ALA A 63 -30.57 8.50 8.22
C ALA A 63 -29.16 8.94 7.77
N PRO A 64 -28.42 9.73 8.57
CA PRO A 64 -27.04 10.03 8.24
C PRO A 64 -26.26 8.72 8.25
N VAL A 65 -25.74 8.35 7.08
CA VAL A 65 -24.68 7.34 6.99
C VAL A 65 -23.55 7.87 7.86
N ARG A 66 -23.32 7.22 8.99
CA ARG A 66 -22.10 7.44 9.77
C ARG A 66 -20.97 6.98 8.88
N ASP A 67 -20.09 7.91 8.50
CA ASP A 67 -18.80 7.57 7.89
C ASP A 67 -18.08 6.61 8.84
N ALA A 68 -18.12 5.32 8.51
CA ALA A 68 -17.19 4.37 9.09
C ALA A 68 -15.80 4.76 8.53
N PRO A 69 -14.78 4.97 9.37
CA PRO A 69 -13.43 5.18 8.87
C PRO A 69 -13.05 3.99 8.00
N ALA A 70 -12.60 4.26 6.78
CA ALA A 70 -12.13 3.22 5.87
C ALA A 70 -11.04 2.39 6.58
N PRO A 71 -11.06 1.05 6.46
CA PRO A 71 -10.00 0.22 7.03
C PRO A 71 -8.68 0.64 6.39
N VAL A 72 -7.73 1.08 7.24
CA VAL A 72 -6.37 1.36 6.80
C VAL A 72 -5.77 0.01 6.36
N PRO A 73 -5.28 -0.13 5.13
CA PRO A 73 -4.71 -1.37 4.68
C PRO A 73 -3.51 -1.72 5.58
N ALA A 74 -3.45 -2.93 6.12
CA ALA A 74 -2.42 -3.34 7.08
C ALA A 74 -0.98 -3.18 6.52
N GLN A 75 -0.82 -3.13 5.19
CA GLN A 75 0.45 -2.83 4.53
C GLN A 75 1.03 -1.45 4.86
N VAL A 76 0.24 -0.49 5.37
CA VAL A 76 0.71 0.84 5.77
C VAL A 76 1.26 0.84 7.22
N ALA A 77 0.88 -0.16 8.02
CA ALA A 77 1.24 -0.25 9.44
C ALA A 77 2.43 -1.18 9.70
N MET A 78 3.12 -1.68 8.67
CA MET A 78 4.33 -2.48 8.87
C MET A 78 5.57 -1.57 8.86
N PRO A 79 6.23 -1.32 10.00
CA PRO A 79 7.56 -0.72 9.96
C PRO A 79 8.47 -1.68 9.21
N SER A 80 8.99 -1.22 8.07
CA SER A 80 10.09 -1.90 7.42
C SER A 80 11.28 -1.95 8.35
N ALA A 81 12.06 -3.03 8.20
CA ALA A 81 13.40 -3.25 8.71
C ALA A 81 13.54 -3.86 10.12
N ALA A 82 14.15 -5.05 10.10
CA ALA A 82 14.98 -5.57 11.18
C ALA A 82 16.12 -4.57 11.51
N PRO A 83 16.67 -4.57 12.74
CA PRO A 83 17.88 -3.81 13.06
C PRO A 83 19.00 -4.13 12.05
N GLY A 84 19.55 -3.09 11.38
CA GLY A 84 20.57 -3.22 10.33
C GLY A 84 20.07 -2.98 8.90
N CYS A 85 18.76 -2.95 8.68
CA CYS A 85 18.17 -2.47 7.44
C CYS A 85 17.83 -0.99 7.64
N GLU A 86 18.80 -0.10 7.42
CA GLU A 86 18.47 1.32 7.34
C GLU A 86 17.56 1.51 6.12
N LEU A 87 16.48 2.29 6.28
CA LEU A 87 15.82 2.93 5.14
C LEU A 87 16.82 3.93 4.52
N VAL A 88 17.90 3.43 3.93
CA VAL A 88 18.73 4.21 3.03
C VAL A 88 17.76 4.62 1.95
N ARG A 89 17.39 5.91 1.93
CA ARG A 89 16.54 6.47 0.89
C ARG A 89 17.09 5.99 -0.44
N PRO A 90 16.36 5.15 -1.18
CA PRO A 90 16.86 4.65 -2.44
C PRO A 90 16.86 5.85 -3.38
N THR A 91 18.03 6.44 -3.60
CA THR A 91 18.26 7.25 -4.79
C THR A 91 18.23 6.37 -6.05
N THR A 92 18.16 5.05 -5.88
CA THR A 92 17.77 4.09 -6.90
C THR A 92 16.70 3.16 -6.31
N ALA A 93 15.42 3.40 -6.61
CA ALA A 93 14.32 2.45 -6.35
C ALA A 93 14.48 1.13 -7.15
N ASP A 94 15.66 0.93 -7.73
CA ASP A 94 16.02 -0.08 -8.71
C ASP A 94 16.93 -1.16 -8.13
N MET A 95 17.33 -1.06 -6.86
CA MET A 95 18.23 -2.02 -6.23
C MET A 95 17.77 -2.40 -4.82
N ALA A 96 17.94 -3.68 -4.47
CA ALA A 96 17.65 -4.20 -3.14
C ALA A 96 18.48 -5.46 -2.85
N THR A 97 18.97 -5.62 -1.62
CA THR A 97 19.65 -6.84 -1.15
C THR A 97 18.66 -7.86 -0.58
N ASP A 98 17.52 -7.37 -0.11
CA ASP A 98 16.48 -8.17 0.54
C ASP A 98 15.13 -7.75 -0.03
N ALA A 99 14.21 -8.70 -0.19
CA ALA A 99 12.86 -8.40 -0.63
C ALA A 99 11.82 -9.31 0.03
N ALA A 100 10.60 -8.82 0.11
CA ALA A 100 9.42 -9.57 0.47
C ALA A 100 8.45 -9.61 -0.70
N VAL A 101 8.07 -10.82 -1.09
CA VAL A 101 7.02 -11.10 -2.07
C VAL A 101 5.75 -11.39 -1.29
N TYR A 102 4.86 -10.42 -1.19
CA TYR A 102 3.58 -10.58 -0.49
C TYR A 102 2.57 -11.23 -1.43
N LEU A 103 1.93 -12.27 -0.93
CA LEU A 103 0.89 -12.99 -1.66
C LEU A 103 -0.48 -12.40 -1.35
N SER A 104 -1.37 -12.47 -2.34
CA SER A 104 -2.76 -12.07 -2.17
C SER A 104 -3.44 -12.90 -1.07
N VAL A 105 -4.39 -12.30 -0.36
CA VAL A 105 -5.16 -12.97 0.70
C VAL A 105 -5.97 -14.18 0.21
N ASP A 106 -6.28 -14.24 -1.08
CA ASP A 106 -7.02 -15.32 -1.76
C ASP A 106 -6.12 -16.25 -2.60
N VAL A 107 -4.79 -16.18 -2.40
CA VAL A 107 -3.83 -17.02 -3.14
C VAL A 107 -4.15 -18.52 -3.00
N THR A 108 -4.18 -19.23 -4.13
CA THR A 108 -4.40 -20.68 -4.12
C THR A 108 -3.12 -21.44 -3.76
N ALA A 109 -3.26 -22.70 -3.35
CA ALA A 109 -2.12 -23.55 -3.06
C ALA A 109 -1.21 -23.75 -4.29
N GLU A 110 -1.81 -23.84 -5.48
CA GLU A 110 -1.12 -23.97 -6.75
C GLU A 110 -0.35 -22.69 -7.12
N GLN A 111 -0.97 -21.52 -6.96
CA GLN A 111 -0.31 -20.22 -7.20
C GLN A 111 0.88 -20.03 -6.27
N ARG A 112 0.69 -20.28 -4.97
CA ARG A 112 1.79 -20.21 -3.99
C ARG A 112 2.93 -21.16 -4.33
N ARG A 113 2.65 -22.40 -4.75
CA ARG A 113 3.67 -23.36 -5.19
C ARG A 113 4.39 -22.89 -6.45
N ALA A 114 3.68 -22.26 -7.39
CA ALA A 114 4.28 -21.70 -8.58
C ALA A 114 5.25 -20.55 -8.24
N VAL A 115 4.89 -19.67 -7.32
CA VAL A 115 5.77 -18.60 -6.82
C VAL A 115 7.00 -19.17 -6.11
N ASP A 116 6.82 -20.14 -5.20
CA ASP A 116 7.94 -20.80 -4.51
C ASP A 116 8.89 -21.49 -5.51
N ALA A 117 8.34 -22.19 -6.51
CA ALA A 117 9.14 -22.83 -7.55
C ALA A 117 9.92 -21.82 -8.39
N ALA A 118 9.28 -20.72 -8.81
CA ALA A 118 9.94 -19.65 -9.56
C ALA A 118 11.10 -19.05 -8.78
N LEU A 119 10.85 -18.67 -7.52
CA LEU A 119 11.87 -18.10 -6.62
C LEU A 119 13.06 -19.05 -6.41
N ARG A 120 12.80 -20.34 -6.19
CA ARG A 120 13.87 -21.34 -5.96
C ARG A 120 14.63 -21.71 -7.23
N SER A 121 14.04 -21.49 -8.40
CA SER A 121 14.67 -21.77 -9.69
C SER A 121 15.47 -20.59 -10.24
N ASP A 122 15.27 -19.39 -9.69
CA ASP A 122 15.93 -18.18 -10.15
C ASP A 122 17.36 -18.09 -9.59
N PRO A 123 18.40 -18.12 -10.44
CA PRO A 123 19.79 -18.04 -9.98
C PRO A 123 20.17 -16.67 -9.39
N GLN A 124 19.35 -15.63 -9.58
CA GLN A 124 19.56 -14.31 -8.98
C GLN A 124 19.05 -14.25 -7.53
N VAL A 125 18.27 -15.24 -7.09
CA VAL A 125 17.73 -15.34 -5.73
C VAL A 125 18.68 -16.15 -4.85
N GLY A 126 19.06 -15.59 -3.71
CA GLY A 126 19.97 -16.21 -2.75
C GLY A 126 19.25 -17.19 -1.81
N SER A 127 18.54 -16.66 -0.83
CA SER A 127 17.73 -17.44 0.12
C SER A 127 16.24 -17.23 -0.12
N VAL A 128 15.43 -18.23 0.17
CA VAL A 128 13.95 -18.14 0.13
C VAL A 128 13.38 -18.72 1.42
N VAL A 129 12.75 -17.86 2.20
CA VAL A 129 12.05 -18.24 3.44
C VAL A 129 10.57 -17.92 3.27
N PHE A 130 9.73 -18.95 3.39
CA PHE A 130 8.29 -18.76 3.41
C PHE A 130 7.85 -18.32 4.81
N GLU A 131 7.05 -17.28 4.87
CA GLU A 131 6.43 -16.76 6.08
C GLU A 131 4.92 -16.96 5.97
N SER A 132 4.37 -17.81 6.83
CA SER A 132 2.93 -17.99 6.94
C SER A 132 2.29 -16.76 7.60
N ARG A 133 0.96 -16.63 7.47
CA ARG A 133 0.20 -15.57 8.19
C ARG A 133 0.44 -15.60 9.70
N GLN A 134 0.57 -16.81 10.25
CA GLN A 134 0.82 -17.00 11.67
C GLN A 134 2.22 -16.53 12.06
N ASP A 135 3.23 -16.83 11.24
CA ASP A 135 4.61 -16.37 11.47
C ASP A 135 4.74 -14.87 11.33
N ALA A 136 4.08 -14.28 10.31
CA ALA A 136 3.99 -12.85 10.11
C ALA A 136 3.35 -12.16 11.32
N TYR A 137 2.29 -12.74 11.89
CA TYR A 137 1.65 -12.25 13.11
C TYR A 137 2.60 -12.30 14.32
N GLN A 138 3.30 -13.42 14.51
CA GLN A 138 4.26 -13.54 15.62
C GLN A 138 5.40 -12.54 15.49
N ARG A 139 5.92 -12.33 14.28
CA ARG A 139 6.96 -11.32 14.02
C ARG A 139 6.43 -9.91 14.29
N PHE A 140 5.21 -9.60 13.83
CA PHE A 140 4.55 -8.32 14.09
C PHE A 140 4.43 -8.08 15.61
N MET A 141 3.94 -9.05 16.37
CA MET A 141 3.85 -8.95 17.83
C MET A 141 5.21 -8.74 18.50
N ARG A 142 6.28 -9.42 18.05
CA ARG A 142 7.64 -9.20 18.58
C ARG A 142 8.14 -7.79 18.30
N ARG A 143 8.07 -7.35 17.05
CA ARG A 143 8.57 -6.02 16.62
C ARG A 143 7.94 -4.87 17.40
N TYR A 144 6.64 -4.99 17.73
CA TYR A 144 5.90 -3.99 18.49
C TYR A 144 6.18 -4.02 19.99
N ARG A 145 6.54 -5.18 20.55
CA ARG A 145 7.02 -5.27 21.94
C ARG A 145 8.39 -4.60 22.10
N ASP A 146 9.24 -4.75 21.08
CA ASP A 146 10.60 -4.19 21.09
C ASP A 146 10.62 -2.67 20.83
N ASP A 147 9.53 -2.11 20.30
CA ASP A 147 9.39 -0.69 19.97
C ASP A 147 8.14 -0.09 20.61
N PRO A 148 8.17 0.14 21.93
CA PRO A 148 7.01 0.58 22.69
C PRO A 148 6.53 1.99 22.29
N ALA A 149 7.34 2.77 21.58
CA ALA A 149 6.94 4.09 21.07
C ALA A 149 5.77 3.99 20.09
N VAL A 150 5.70 2.94 19.28
CA VAL A 150 4.61 2.73 18.31
C VAL A 150 3.27 2.45 19.02
N LEU A 151 3.31 1.82 20.20
CA LEU A 151 2.11 1.54 21.00
C LEU A 151 1.55 2.80 21.67
N LEU A 152 2.35 3.87 21.82
CA LEU A 152 1.87 5.13 22.39
C LEU A 152 0.94 5.87 21.42
N ASP A 153 1.25 5.84 20.12
CA ASP A 153 0.44 6.49 19.09
C ASP A 153 -0.80 5.65 18.71
N HIS A 154 -0.71 4.33 18.87
CA HIS A 154 -1.76 3.40 18.47
C HIS A 154 -1.92 2.22 19.45
N PRO A 155 -2.50 2.46 20.65
CA PRO A 155 -2.58 1.45 21.71
C PRO A 155 -3.40 0.21 21.34
N ASP A 156 -4.37 0.35 20.43
CA ASP A 156 -5.29 -0.73 20.06
C ASP A 156 -4.73 -1.65 18.95
N LEU A 157 -3.54 -1.40 18.40
CA LEU A 157 -3.03 -2.15 17.24
C LEU A 157 -2.88 -3.64 17.53
N MET A 158 -2.44 -3.99 18.73
CA MET A 158 -2.24 -5.40 19.11
C MET A 158 -3.56 -6.15 19.27
N GLU A 159 -4.65 -5.44 19.59
CA GLU A 159 -5.99 -6.04 19.77
C GLU A 159 -6.75 -6.14 18.45
N LYS A 160 -6.47 -5.25 17.50
CA LYS A 160 -7.21 -5.12 16.24
C LYS A 160 -6.62 -5.95 15.10
N VAL A 161 -5.32 -6.23 15.13
CA VAL A 161 -4.66 -7.02 14.09
C VAL A 161 -4.85 -8.50 14.37
N THR A 162 -5.46 -9.21 13.42
CA THR A 162 -5.61 -10.67 13.47
C THR A 162 -4.72 -11.34 12.42
N PRO A 163 -4.29 -12.61 12.62
CA PRO A 163 -3.40 -13.29 11.68
C PRO A 163 -3.94 -13.35 10.24
N ASP A 164 -5.24 -13.50 10.06
CA ASP A 164 -5.90 -13.58 8.76
C ASP A 164 -5.80 -12.30 7.94
N GLN A 165 -5.58 -11.15 8.58
CA GLN A 165 -5.36 -9.85 7.96
C GLN A 165 -3.92 -9.64 7.48
N LEU A 166 -3.00 -10.51 7.87
CA LEU A 166 -1.60 -10.43 7.47
C LEU A 166 -1.36 -11.32 6.24
N PRO A 167 -0.79 -10.76 5.16
CA PRO A 167 -0.49 -11.55 3.96
C PRO A 167 0.61 -12.58 4.25
N GLU A 168 0.51 -13.74 3.59
CA GLU A 168 1.64 -14.66 3.47
C GLU A 168 2.74 -14.00 2.63
N SER A 169 4.00 -14.31 2.89
CA SER A 169 5.10 -13.75 2.08
C SER A 169 6.26 -14.71 1.90
N PHE A 170 7.00 -14.52 0.81
CA PHE A 170 8.35 -15.07 0.67
C PHE A 170 9.36 -13.98 0.96
N ARG A 171 10.25 -14.22 1.93
CA ARG A 171 11.40 -13.38 2.23
C ARG A 171 12.58 -13.91 1.43
N ILE A 172 13.15 -13.05 0.60
CA ILE A 172 14.27 -13.42 -0.26
C ILE A 172 15.46 -12.51 -0.06
N THR A 173 16.65 -13.06 -0.31
CA THR A 173 17.88 -12.27 -0.47
C THR A 173 18.29 -12.25 -1.93
N LEU A 174 18.93 -11.16 -2.34
CA LEU A 174 19.48 -10.93 -3.67
C LEU A 174 20.98 -10.66 -3.50
N PRO A 175 21.85 -11.61 -3.89
CA PRO A 175 23.30 -11.42 -3.81
C PRO A 175 23.79 -10.25 -4.68
N ASP A 176 23.13 -10.02 -5.81
CA ASP A 176 23.34 -8.86 -6.68
C ASP A 176 22.17 -7.89 -6.55
N PRO A 177 22.35 -6.73 -5.90
CA PRO A 177 21.26 -5.78 -5.70
C PRO A 177 20.69 -5.22 -7.01
N SER A 178 21.47 -5.21 -8.10
CA SER A 178 21.00 -4.73 -9.41
C SER A 178 19.97 -5.65 -10.07
N ALA A 179 19.90 -6.91 -9.62
CA ALA A 179 18.93 -7.88 -10.12
C ALA A 179 17.48 -7.60 -9.65
N TYR A 180 17.30 -6.78 -8.61
CA TYR A 180 16.00 -6.56 -7.98
C TYR A 180 14.91 -6.15 -8.96
N GLN A 181 15.16 -5.21 -9.88
CA GLN A 181 14.16 -4.74 -10.84
C GLN A 181 13.66 -5.87 -11.76
N GLN A 182 14.57 -6.70 -12.26
CA GLN A 182 14.20 -7.82 -13.11
C GLN A 182 13.42 -8.89 -12.34
N VAL A 183 13.94 -9.29 -11.17
CA VAL A 183 13.34 -10.33 -10.33
C VAL A 183 11.95 -9.89 -9.84
N SER A 184 11.86 -8.69 -9.26
CA SER A 184 10.59 -8.13 -8.76
C SER A 184 9.57 -7.93 -9.89
N GLY A 185 9.98 -7.44 -11.06
CA GLY A 185 9.10 -7.28 -12.22
C GLY A 185 8.52 -8.62 -12.70
N GLY A 186 9.34 -9.67 -12.75
CA GLY A 186 8.88 -11.03 -13.08
C GLY A 186 7.89 -11.58 -12.07
N LEU A 187 8.19 -11.42 -10.77
CA LEU A 187 7.36 -11.90 -9.67
C LEU A 187 6.04 -11.13 -9.56
N GLN A 188 6.06 -9.81 -9.73
CA GLN A 188 4.87 -8.95 -9.67
C GLN A 188 3.83 -9.31 -10.75
N ALA A 189 4.28 -9.92 -11.85
CA ALA A 189 3.40 -10.39 -12.92
C ALA A 189 2.79 -11.78 -12.65
N MET A 190 3.23 -12.49 -11.61
CA MET A 190 2.76 -13.84 -11.31
C MET A 190 1.37 -13.82 -10.64
N PRO A 191 0.46 -14.74 -11.01
CA PRO A 191 -0.81 -14.90 -10.32
C PRO A 191 -0.63 -15.18 -8.83
N GLY A 192 -1.36 -14.46 -7.99
CA GLY A 192 -1.32 -14.62 -6.53
C GLY A 192 -0.24 -13.77 -5.83
N VAL A 193 0.60 -13.04 -6.56
CA VAL A 193 1.49 -12.01 -5.99
C VAL A 193 0.76 -10.68 -5.93
N GLU A 194 0.71 -10.06 -4.76
CA GLU A 194 0.09 -8.76 -4.55
C GLU A 194 1.11 -7.63 -4.71
N THR A 195 2.23 -7.73 -4.01
CA THR A 195 3.29 -6.71 -4.08
C THR A 195 4.66 -7.28 -3.76
N VAL A 196 5.69 -6.74 -4.40
CA VAL A 196 7.09 -7.01 -4.08
C VAL A 196 7.70 -5.75 -3.51
N THR A 197 8.26 -5.86 -2.30
CA THR A 197 8.92 -4.73 -1.63
C THR A 197 10.36 -5.10 -1.31
N GLY A 198 11.30 -4.28 -1.77
CA GLY A 198 12.73 -4.44 -1.54
C GLY A 198 13.28 -3.45 -0.51
N TRP A 199 14.35 -3.84 0.16
CA TRP A 199 15.14 -3.01 1.06
C TRP A 199 16.63 -3.24 0.83
N PHE A 200 17.42 -2.24 1.19
CA PHE A 200 18.88 -2.37 1.23
C PHE A 200 19.30 -2.60 2.67
N CYS A 201 19.85 -3.78 2.95
CA CYS A 201 20.39 -4.14 4.26
C CYS A 201 21.92 -4.21 4.12
N LEU A 202 22.62 -3.34 4.86
CA LEU A 202 24.09 -3.20 4.79
C LEU A 202 24.83 -4.43 5.32
N TYR A 203 24.11 -5.28 6.06
CA TYR A 203 24.53 -6.61 6.42
C TYR A 203 23.42 -7.54 5.94
N GLY A 204 23.70 -8.30 4.87
CA GLY A 204 22.81 -9.37 4.42
C GLY A 204 22.42 -10.20 5.63
N THR A 205 21.15 -10.55 5.72
CA THR A 205 20.49 -11.15 6.89
C THR A 205 21.14 -12.49 7.29
N ASP A 206 22.35 -12.43 7.84
CA ASP A 206 22.98 -13.53 8.55
C ASP A 206 22.23 -13.62 9.87
N LYS A 207 21.20 -14.47 9.87
CA LYS A 207 20.60 -15.07 11.05
C LYS A 207 20.06 -14.03 12.05
N GLN A 208 18.75 -13.79 12.00
CA GLN A 208 18.00 -13.78 13.26
C GLN A 208 17.71 -15.27 13.54
N VAL A 209 18.63 -16.03 14.15
CA VAL A 209 18.86 -16.12 15.60
C VAL A 209 17.52 -16.25 16.32
N ASP A 210 17.03 -17.48 16.31
CA ASP A 210 16.41 -18.08 17.48
C ASP A 210 17.35 -17.88 18.69
N GLU A 211 17.04 -16.94 19.57
CA GLU A 211 17.42 -16.92 20.99
C GLU A 211 16.23 -16.44 21.83
#